data_AF-A0A516RGW2-F1
#
_entry.id   AF-A0A516RGW2-F1
#
_cell.length_a   1.000
_cell.length_b   1.000
_cell.length_c   1.000
_cell.angle_alpha   90.00
_cell.angle_beta   90.00
_cell.angle_gamma   90.00
#
_symmetry.space_group_name_H-M   'P 1'
#
loop_
_entity.id
_entity.type
_entity.pdbx_description
1 polymer ?
#
loop_
_entity_poly.entity_id
_entity_poly.type
_entity_poly.pdbx_seq_one_letter_code
_entity_poly.pdbx_strand_id
1 'polypeptide(L)'
;MAEVVWIDVELVPRPVLHSTQNGQSERGVVYFGKPFTIAFDPATASETTRAYALERADVSHFRRMVLPLNLAPRPGEPLTSVAVNAVAHPSDGRTLFLDPVPLCLASPGTHDSKVSVTVGLGPVQALAERGFQRPRQGSYMVARGAGTGTAQWEFRRQPGQDLDGIYELTAIVEMPRDTIGDVRLSAAAAVNKRRVGVIGYTARPAPDVQSLRLP
;
A
#
# COMPACT_ATOMS: atom_id res chain seq x y z
N MET A 1 15.36 5.11 -17.14
CA MET A 1 14.40 4.17 -16.51
C MET A 1 13.98 3.17 -17.56
N ALA A 2 14.11 1.87 -17.30
CA ALA A 2 13.53 0.86 -18.18
C ALA A 2 12.00 1.05 -18.23
N GLU A 3 11.40 0.84 -19.39
CA GLU A 3 9.95 0.91 -19.56
C GLU A 3 9.29 -0.20 -18.73
N VAL A 4 8.48 0.17 -17.73
CA VAL A 4 7.76 -0.80 -16.91
C VAL A 4 6.59 -1.33 -17.72
N VAL A 5 6.61 -2.63 -18.02
CA VAL A 5 5.47 -3.33 -18.61
C VAL A 5 4.41 -3.50 -17.53
N TRP A 6 3.24 -2.89 -17.73
CA TRP A 6 2.11 -2.95 -16.81
C TRP A 6 1.22 -4.16 -17.11
N ILE A 7 0.97 -4.98 -16.09
CA ILE A 7 0.15 -6.17 -16.15
C ILE A 7 -1.18 -5.87 -15.44
N ASP A 8 -2.28 -5.96 -16.19
CA ASP A 8 -3.63 -5.75 -15.66
C ASP A 8 -3.97 -6.83 -14.62
N VAL A 9 -4.53 -6.40 -13.49
CA VAL A 9 -4.91 -7.26 -12.38
C VAL A 9 -6.41 -7.37 -12.32
N GLU A 10 -6.93 -8.59 -12.45
CA GLU A 10 -8.35 -8.83 -12.26
C GLU A 10 -8.71 -8.71 -10.78
N LEU A 11 -9.67 -7.84 -10.47
CA LEU A 11 -10.25 -7.69 -9.15
C LEU A 11 -11.53 -8.51 -9.07
N VAL A 12 -11.53 -9.56 -8.26
CA VAL A 12 -12.69 -10.44 -8.06
C VAL A 12 -13.38 -10.07 -6.76
N PRO A 13 -14.70 -9.78 -6.76
CA PRO A 13 -15.42 -9.38 -5.55
C PRO A 13 -15.28 -10.43 -4.45
N ARG A 14 -15.09 -9.97 -3.21
CA ARG A 14 -15.06 -10.85 -2.04
C ARG A 14 -16.49 -11.17 -1.61
N PRO A 15 -16.84 -12.45 -1.43
CA PRO A 15 -18.12 -12.81 -0.84
C PRO A 15 -18.13 -12.32 0.62
N VAL A 16 -19.22 -11.65 1.00
CA VAL A 16 -19.48 -11.21 2.37
C VAL A 16 -20.74 -11.92 2.86
N LEU A 17 -20.69 -12.46 4.08
CA LEU A 17 -21.84 -13.12 4.70
C LEU A 17 -23.03 -12.15 4.73
N HIS A 18 -24.19 -12.63 4.27
CA HIS A 18 -25.47 -11.93 4.21
C HIS A 18 -25.61 -10.78 3.20
N SER A 19 -24.71 -10.65 2.21
CA SER A 19 -24.90 -9.66 1.14
C SER A 19 -25.31 -10.32 -0.18
N THR A 20 -26.21 -9.65 -0.89
CA THR A 20 -26.57 -9.93 -2.30
C THR A 20 -25.69 -9.17 -3.28
N GLN A 21 -24.58 -8.56 -2.81
CA GLN A 21 -23.68 -7.80 -3.67
C GLN A 21 -22.87 -8.76 -4.56
N ASN A 22 -23.50 -9.18 -5.65
CA ASN A 22 -22.83 -9.74 -6.81
C ASN A 22 -22.14 -8.60 -7.57
N GLY A 23 -21.01 -8.11 -7.02
CA GLY A 23 -20.11 -7.27 -7.79
C GLY A 23 -19.67 -8.02 -9.05
N GLN A 24 -19.47 -7.33 -10.16
CA GLN A 24 -18.79 -7.92 -11.31
C GLN A 24 -17.28 -7.85 -11.10
N SER A 25 -16.53 -8.79 -11.68
CA SER A 25 -15.07 -8.66 -11.74
C SER A 25 -14.69 -7.33 -12.40
N GLU A 26 -13.65 -6.68 -11.89
CA GLU A 26 -13.13 -5.44 -12.44
C GLU A 26 -11.75 -5.65 -13.05
N ARG A 27 -11.50 -4.96 -14.16
CA ARG A 27 -10.23 -4.93 -14.87
C ARG A 27 -9.89 -3.51 -15.30
N GLY A 28 -8.61 -3.28 -15.49
CA GLY A 28 -8.06 -1.99 -15.91
C GLY A 28 -8.04 -0.92 -14.81
N VAL A 29 -8.12 -1.33 -13.54
CA VAL A 29 -8.19 -0.43 -12.38
C VAL A 29 -6.92 -0.50 -11.53
N VAL A 30 -6.29 -1.67 -11.46
CA VAL A 30 -5.06 -1.94 -10.73
C VAL A 30 -4.13 -2.68 -11.66
N TYR A 31 -2.88 -2.24 -11.73
CA TYR A 31 -1.85 -2.86 -12.53
C TYR A 31 -0.60 -3.09 -11.68
N PHE A 32 0.08 -4.20 -11.92
CA PHE A 32 1.40 -4.44 -11.36
C PHE A 32 2.45 -4.43 -12.46
N GLY A 33 3.63 -3.90 -12.13
CA GLY A 33 4.84 -4.25 -12.88
C GLY A 33 5.34 -5.62 -12.45
N LYS A 34 6.21 -6.23 -13.25
CA LYS A 34 6.91 -7.46 -12.85
C LYS A 34 7.75 -7.17 -11.59
N PRO A 35 7.58 -7.93 -10.49
CA PRO A 35 8.42 -7.76 -9.30
C PRO A 35 9.87 -8.13 -9.61
N PHE A 36 10.81 -7.45 -8.98
CA PHE A 36 12.24 -7.73 -9.15
C PHE A 36 13.03 -7.43 -7.87
N THR A 37 14.27 -7.91 -7.84
CA THR A 37 15.23 -7.56 -6.80
C THR A 37 16.44 -6.86 -7.39
N ILE A 38 17.03 -5.96 -6.60
CA ILE A 38 18.33 -5.35 -6.88
C ILE A 38 19.28 -5.58 -5.71
N ALA A 39 20.57 -5.37 -5.94
CA ALA A 39 21.57 -5.43 -4.89
C ALA A 39 21.22 -4.43 -3.77
N PHE A 40 21.36 -4.86 -2.52
CA PHE A 40 21.24 -3.97 -1.39
C PHE A 40 22.44 -3.02 -1.34
N ASP A 41 22.15 -1.72 -1.29
CA ASP A 41 23.15 -0.69 -1.03
C ASP A 41 22.97 -0.16 0.40
N PRO A 42 23.87 -0.50 1.34
CA PRO A 42 23.81 -0.03 2.72
C PRO A 42 23.81 1.50 2.85
N ALA A 43 24.33 2.25 1.87
CA ALA A 43 24.36 3.71 1.91
C ALA A 43 22.96 4.33 1.76
N THR A 44 22.01 3.61 1.18
CA THR A 44 20.63 4.06 0.94
C THR A 44 19.64 3.62 2.02
N ALA A 45 20.09 2.78 2.96
CA ALA A 45 19.25 2.22 4.02
C ALA A 45 19.12 3.17 5.23
N SER A 46 18.12 2.92 6.07
CA SER A 46 18.07 3.55 7.40
C SER A 46 19.31 3.20 8.22
N GLU A 47 19.68 4.04 9.19
CA GLU A 47 20.84 3.80 10.05
C GLU A 47 20.74 2.44 10.76
N THR A 48 19.55 2.09 11.25
CA THR A 48 19.27 0.83 11.93
C THR A 48 19.47 -0.37 11.00
N THR A 49 18.89 -0.34 9.80
CA THR A 49 19.00 -1.44 8.84
C THR A 49 20.42 -1.57 8.30
N ARG A 50 21.13 -0.45 8.11
CA ARG A 50 22.54 -0.46 7.73
C ARG A 50 23.40 -1.14 8.78
N ALA A 51 23.26 -0.76 10.06
CA ALA A 51 24.02 -1.35 11.16
C ALA A 51 23.74 -2.86 11.28
N TYR A 52 22.47 -3.25 11.22
CA TYR A 52 22.05 -4.64 11.27
C TYR A 52 22.60 -5.47 10.09
N ALA A 53 22.55 -4.92 8.87
CA ALA A 53 23.06 -5.61 7.69
C ALA A 53 24.58 -5.84 7.75
N LEU A 54 25.33 -4.88 8.31
CA LEU A 54 26.78 -5.01 8.52
C LEU A 54 27.09 -6.09 9.57
N GLU A 55 26.34 -6.15 10.67
CA GLU A 55 26.51 -7.17 11.71
C GLU A 55 26.26 -8.59 11.18
N ARG A 56 25.30 -8.75 10.26
CA ARG A 56 24.90 -10.06 9.72
C ARG A 56 25.55 -10.40 8.38
N ALA A 57 26.50 -9.60 7.91
CA ALA A 57 27.09 -9.77 6.58
C ALA A 57 27.67 -11.16 6.33
N ASP A 58 28.17 -11.86 7.37
CA ASP A 58 28.78 -13.18 7.25
C ASP A 58 27.78 -14.33 7.12
N VAL A 59 26.52 -14.13 7.54
CA VAL A 59 25.52 -15.20 7.64
C VAL A 59 24.27 -14.97 6.79
N SER A 60 24.00 -13.70 6.47
CA SER A 60 22.84 -13.29 5.68
C SER A 60 23.29 -12.52 4.44
N HIS A 61 22.51 -12.61 3.39
CA HIS A 61 22.59 -11.71 2.25
C HIS A 61 21.35 -10.81 2.21
N PHE A 62 21.52 -9.60 1.69
CA PHE A 62 20.47 -8.58 1.64
C PHE A 62 20.18 -8.19 0.19
N ARG A 63 18.91 -8.06 -0.14
CA ARG A 63 18.43 -7.58 -1.45
C ARG A 63 17.38 -6.50 -1.23
N ARG A 64 17.22 -5.57 -2.17
CA ARG A 64 16.04 -4.70 -2.20
C ARG A 64 15.02 -5.30 -3.16
N MET A 65 13.86 -5.68 -2.64
CA MET A 65 12.70 -6.06 -3.45
C MET A 65 11.98 -4.80 -3.91
N VAL A 66 11.53 -4.79 -5.16
CA VAL A 66 10.77 -3.71 -5.78
C VAL A 66 9.55 -4.28 -6.50
N LEU A 67 8.37 -3.73 -6.20
CA LEU A 67 7.12 -4.02 -6.87
C LEU A 67 6.48 -2.69 -7.34
N PRO A 68 6.50 -2.42 -8.66
CA PRO A 68 5.75 -1.31 -9.23
C PRO A 68 4.25 -1.58 -9.16
N LEU A 69 3.48 -0.59 -8.72
CA LEU A 69 2.03 -0.59 -8.63
C LEU A 69 1.50 0.63 -9.39
N ASN A 70 0.47 0.45 -10.20
CA ASN A 70 -0.24 1.55 -10.84
C ASN A 70 -1.74 1.44 -10.52
N LEU A 71 -2.31 2.51 -9.97
CA LEU A 71 -3.72 2.63 -9.63
C LEU A 71 -4.36 3.57 -10.63
N ALA A 72 -5.37 3.11 -11.36
CA ALA A 72 -6.09 3.90 -12.35
C ALA A 72 -7.61 3.76 -12.11
N PRO A 73 -8.14 4.37 -11.02
CA PRO A 73 -9.57 4.31 -10.72
C PRO A 73 -10.39 4.91 -11.87
N ARG A 74 -11.57 4.32 -12.13
CA ARG A 74 -12.48 4.87 -13.14
C ARG A 74 -13.11 6.18 -12.65
N PRO A 75 -13.42 7.13 -13.56
CA PRO A 75 -14.09 8.37 -13.18
C PRO A 75 -15.40 8.14 -12.42
N GLY A 76 -15.48 8.65 -11.19
CA GLY A 76 -16.64 8.51 -10.31
C GLY A 76 -16.80 7.11 -9.68
N GLU A 77 -15.79 6.24 -9.79
CA GLU A 77 -15.67 4.99 -9.05
C GLU A 77 -14.29 4.88 -8.38
N PRO A 78 -14.01 5.73 -7.38
CA PRO A 78 -12.68 5.81 -6.78
C PRO A 78 -12.33 4.55 -5.99
N LEU A 79 -11.05 4.18 -6.00
CA LEU A 79 -10.47 3.24 -5.06
C LEU A 79 -10.51 3.86 -3.65
N THR A 80 -11.07 3.14 -2.69
CA THR A 80 -11.15 3.56 -1.28
C THR A 80 -10.03 2.96 -0.44
N SER A 81 -9.57 1.77 -0.79
CA SER A 81 -8.36 1.16 -0.23
C SER A 81 -7.71 0.19 -1.19
N VAL A 82 -6.40 0.01 -1.05
CA VAL A 82 -5.61 -1.04 -1.69
C VAL A 82 -4.70 -1.64 -0.64
N ALA A 83 -4.58 -2.96 -0.57
CA ALA A 83 -3.63 -3.64 0.29
C ALA A 83 -2.81 -4.62 -0.55
N VAL A 84 -1.49 -4.60 -0.39
CA VAL A 84 -0.56 -5.52 -1.05
C VAL A 84 0.25 -6.22 0.01
N ASN A 85 0.36 -7.54 -0.08
CA ASN A 85 1.17 -8.35 0.83
C ASN A 85 2.25 -9.09 0.04
N ALA A 86 3.45 -9.11 0.59
CA ALA A 86 4.54 -10.00 0.22
C ALA A 86 4.79 -10.97 1.37
N VAL A 87 4.76 -12.27 1.09
CA VAL A 87 4.93 -13.31 2.10
C VAL A 87 6.08 -14.20 1.66
N ALA A 88 7.10 -14.32 2.50
CA ALA A 88 8.20 -15.24 2.26
C ALA A 88 7.75 -16.69 2.42
N HIS A 89 8.27 -17.58 1.59
CA HIS A 89 7.91 -18.99 1.65
C HIS A 89 8.53 -19.65 2.89
N PRO A 90 7.78 -20.49 3.65
CA PRO A 90 8.29 -21.09 4.88
C PRO A 90 9.51 -22.00 4.71
N SER A 91 9.74 -22.52 3.50
CA SER A 91 10.87 -23.40 3.19
C SER A 91 12.24 -22.72 3.29
N ASP A 92 12.28 -21.39 3.34
CA ASP A 92 13.49 -20.62 3.05
C ASP A 92 14.36 -20.38 4.30
N GLY A 93 14.06 -21.07 5.41
CA GLY A 93 14.92 -21.12 6.59
C GLY A 93 14.99 -19.84 7.43
N ARG A 94 14.46 -18.70 6.96
CA ARG A 94 14.06 -17.44 7.66
C ARG A 94 14.33 -16.23 6.78
N THR A 95 13.53 -16.04 5.73
CA THR A 95 13.52 -14.80 4.96
C THR A 95 12.73 -13.73 5.72
N LEU A 96 13.31 -12.54 5.90
CA LEU A 96 12.69 -11.43 6.62
C LEU A 96 12.60 -10.17 5.76
N PHE A 97 11.52 -9.42 5.90
CA PHE A 97 11.36 -8.10 5.31
C PHE A 97 11.76 -7.03 6.34
N LEU A 98 12.60 -6.10 5.92
CA LEU A 98 13.07 -4.93 6.67
C LEU A 98 12.71 -3.67 5.89
N ASP A 99 12.50 -2.56 6.60
CA ASP A 99 12.20 -1.25 6.02
C ASP A 99 11.23 -1.26 4.83
N PRO A 100 10.00 -1.78 4.98
CA PRO A 100 9.02 -1.69 3.92
C PRO A 100 8.63 -0.22 3.72
N VAL A 101 8.71 0.24 2.47
CA VAL A 101 8.56 1.62 1.98
C VAL A 101 7.58 1.55 0.80
N PRO A 102 6.70 2.54 0.59
CA PRO A 102 6.83 3.92 1.07
C PRO A 102 6.12 4.26 2.39
N LEU A 103 6.73 5.20 3.13
CA LEU A 103 6.17 5.96 4.24
C LEU A 103 5.75 7.34 3.68
N CYS A 104 4.60 7.48 3.02
CA CYS A 104 4.27 8.79 2.43
C CYS A 104 3.87 9.80 3.53
N LEU A 105 4.67 10.87 3.61
CA LEU A 105 4.43 12.10 4.36
C LEU A 105 3.26 12.87 3.73
N ALA A 106 2.35 13.34 4.58
CA ALA A 106 1.13 14.04 4.17
C ALA A 106 1.40 15.31 3.36
N SER A 107 0.50 15.61 2.42
CA SER A 107 0.37 16.98 1.90
C SER A 107 0.02 17.94 3.05
N PRO A 108 0.62 19.14 3.11
CA PRO A 108 0.16 20.20 4.00
C PRO A 108 -1.21 20.69 3.50
N GLY A 109 -2.29 20.20 4.11
CA GLY A 109 -3.63 20.71 3.86
C GLY A 109 -3.92 21.88 4.79
N THR A 110 -3.79 23.11 4.29
CA THR A 110 -4.35 24.30 4.95
C THR A 110 -5.88 24.22 4.78
N HIS A 111 -6.60 24.02 5.88
CA HIS A 111 -8.07 24.06 5.85
C HIS A 111 -8.52 25.51 6.07
N ASP A 112 -8.84 26.22 5.00
CA ASP A 112 -9.54 27.51 5.10
C ASP A 112 -11.02 27.26 5.36
N SER A 113 -11.46 27.57 6.59
CA SER A 113 -12.86 27.54 6.95
C SER A 113 -13.49 28.89 6.61
N LYS A 114 -14.35 28.92 5.59
CA LYS A 114 -15.18 30.08 5.27
C LYS A 114 -16.31 30.19 6.29
N VAL A 115 -16.24 31.18 7.18
CA VAL A 115 -17.34 31.52 8.09
C VAL A 115 -18.38 32.31 7.30
N SER A 116 -19.56 31.73 7.09
CA SER A 116 -20.74 32.47 6.61
C SER A 116 -21.61 32.87 7.80
N VAL A 117 -21.73 34.17 8.05
CA VAL A 117 -22.65 34.73 9.06
C VAL A 117 -23.98 35.03 8.39
N THR A 118 -25.03 34.30 8.74
CA THR A 118 -26.42 34.67 8.41
C THR A 118 -26.96 35.52 9.55
N VAL A 119 -27.16 36.81 9.30
CA VAL A 119 -27.73 37.75 10.30
C VAL A 119 -29.25 37.66 10.25
N GLY A 120 -29.84 36.98 11.25
CA GLY A 120 -31.25 37.10 11.60
C GLY A 120 -31.40 37.99 12.84
N LEU A 121 -32.33 38.95 12.80
CA LEU A 121 -32.61 39.92 13.87
C LEU A 121 -33.02 39.24 15.18
N GLY A 122 -32.12 39.16 16.17
CA GLY A 122 -32.40 38.68 17.53
C GLY A 122 -31.11 38.45 18.35
N PRO A 123 -31.14 38.51 19.70
CA PRO A 123 -29.94 38.50 20.52
C PRO A 123 -29.22 37.14 20.42
N VAL A 124 -28.04 37.18 19.81
CA VAL A 124 -27.17 36.02 19.55
C VAL A 124 -26.47 35.59 20.84
N GLN A 125 -26.81 34.42 21.37
CA GLN A 125 -25.93 33.70 22.29
C GLN A 125 -24.80 33.07 21.48
N ALA A 126 -23.61 33.65 21.53
CA ALA A 126 -22.40 33.06 21.01
C ALA A 126 -21.96 31.91 21.93
N LEU A 127 -22.50 30.71 21.70
CA LEU A 127 -21.98 29.49 22.32
C LEU A 127 -20.69 29.10 21.58
N ALA A 128 -19.55 29.60 22.05
CA ALA A 128 -18.24 29.22 21.52
C ALA A 128 -17.87 27.83 22.08
N GLU A 129 -18.32 26.76 21.42
CA GLU A 129 -17.71 25.44 21.61
C GLU A 129 -16.28 25.49 21.06
N ARG A 130 -15.28 25.58 21.95
CA ARG A 130 -13.88 25.32 21.59
C ARG A 130 -13.73 23.83 21.31
N GLY A 131 -14.02 23.43 20.07
CA GLY A 131 -13.58 22.15 19.54
C GLY A 131 -12.06 22.15 19.41
N PHE A 132 -11.36 21.48 20.33
CA PHE A 132 -9.95 21.12 20.13
C PHE A 132 -9.86 20.10 19.00
N GLN A 133 -9.67 20.57 17.76
CA GLN A 133 -9.33 19.71 16.64
C GLN A 133 -7.84 19.38 16.72
N ARG A 134 -7.50 18.20 17.28
CA ARG A 134 -6.21 17.59 16.95
C ARG A 134 -6.19 17.28 15.45
N PRO A 135 -5.14 17.62 14.70
CA PRO A 135 -4.98 17.13 13.34
C PRO A 135 -4.91 15.61 13.40
N ARG A 136 -6.02 14.93 13.11
CA ARG A 136 -6.03 13.48 12.92
C ARG A 136 -5.52 13.22 11.51
N GLN A 137 -4.20 13.28 11.37
CA GLN A 137 -3.50 12.91 10.15
C GLN A 137 -3.70 11.41 9.94
N GLY A 138 -4.75 11.04 9.20
CA GLY A 138 -4.96 9.65 8.81
C GLY A 138 -3.87 9.25 7.84
N SER A 139 -3.02 8.29 8.21
CA SER A 139 -1.98 7.77 7.31
C SER A 139 -2.63 7.28 6.01
N TYR A 140 -2.29 7.93 4.90
CA TYR A 140 -2.77 7.57 3.56
C TYR A 140 -2.13 6.27 3.06
N MET A 141 -0.92 5.98 3.52
CA MET A 141 -0.19 4.75 3.24
C MET A 141 0.54 4.26 4.49
N VAL A 142 0.46 2.96 4.77
CA VAL A 142 1.13 2.32 5.90
C VAL A 142 1.81 1.06 5.42
N ALA A 143 3.11 0.96 5.66
CA ALA A 143 3.88 -0.25 5.51
C ALA A 143 4.02 -0.96 6.87
N ARG A 144 3.84 -2.29 6.91
CA ARG A 144 3.90 -3.13 8.12
C ARG A 144 4.73 -4.38 7.86
N GLY A 145 5.09 -5.06 8.95
CA GLY A 145 5.74 -6.37 8.89
C GLY A 145 7.28 -6.34 8.86
N ALA A 146 7.88 -5.19 9.20
CA ALA A 146 9.32 -5.09 9.42
C ALA A 146 9.80 -6.12 10.47
N GLY A 147 10.87 -6.83 10.16
CA GLY A 147 11.44 -7.90 10.99
C GLY A 147 10.67 -9.23 10.91
N THR A 148 9.72 -9.38 9.98
CA THR A 148 8.90 -10.60 9.86
C THR A 148 8.99 -11.20 8.45
N GLY A 149 8.50 -12.44 8.29
CA GLY A 149 8.38 -13.10 6.98
C GLY A 149 7.24 -12.56 6.10
N THR A 150 6.64 -11.42 6.46
CA THR A 150 5.58 -10.77 5.69
C THR A 150 5.79 -9.27 5.66
N ALA A 151 5.69 -8.65 4.48
CA ALA A 151 5.56 -7.20 4.35
C ALA A 151 4.15 -6.88 3.80
N GLN A 152 3.54 -5.84 4.35
CA GLN A 152 2.22 -5.37 3.90
C GLN A 152 2.24 -3.87 3.66
N TRP A 153 1.71 -3.44 2.52
CA TRP A 153 1.43 -2.05 2.18
C TRP A 153 -0.07 -1.83 2.13
N GLU A 154 -0.58 -0.93 2.94
CA GLU A 154 -1.99 -0.50 2.93
C GLU A 154 -2.09 0.94 2.46
N PHE A 155 -2.90 1.17 1.45
CA PHE A 155 -3.31 2.45 0.92
C PHE A 155 -4.76 2.73 1.31
N ARG A 156 -5.05 3.94 1.78
CA ARG A 156 -6.39 4.37 2.14
C ARG A 156 -6.63 5.76 1.60
N ARG A 157 -7.72 5.90 0.84
CA ARG A 157 -8.17 7.20 0.33
C ARG A 157 -8.40 8.15 1.50
N GLN A 158 -7.94 9.39 1.37
CA GLN A 158 -8.19 10.46 2.34
C GLN A 158 -8.96 11.60 1.66
N PRO A 159 -9.68 12.46 2.41
CA PRO A 159 -10.27 13.67 1.84
C PRO A 159 -9.20 14.51 1.13
N GLY A 160 -9.44 14.86 -0.13
CA GLY A 160 -8.48 15.62 -0.96
C GLY A 160 -7.32 14.79 -1.53
N GLN A 161 -7.25 13.48 -1.28
CA GLN A 161 -6.23 12.61 -1.84
C GLN A 161 -6.81 11.28 -2.32
N ASP A 162 -6.94 11.18 -3.64
CA ASP A 162 -7.38 9.97 -4.33
C ASP A 162 -6.26 8.92 -4.41
N LEU A 163 -6.65 7.66 -4.59
CA LEU A 163 -5.73 6.55 -4.84
C LEU A 163 -5.56 6.39 -6.35
N ASP A 164 -4.68 7.20 -6.94
CA ASP A 164 -4.41 7.29 -8.38
C ASP A 164 -2.91 7.52 -8.62
N GLY A 165 -2.37 6.88 -9.65
CA GLY A 165 -0.99 7.01 -10.09
C GLY A 165 -0.10 5.82 -9.81
N ILE A 166 1.19 6.04 -10.00
CA ILE A 166 2.24 5.03 -9.93
C ILE A 166 2.95 5.09 -8.58
N TYR A 167 3.11 3.93 -7.95
CA TYR A 167 3.78 3.72 -6.68
C TYR A 167 4.86 2.66 -6.83
N GLU A 168 5.95 2.82 -6.07
CA GLU A 168 7.01 1.83 -5.96
C GLU A 168 6.98 1.24 -4.55
N LEU A 169 6.57 -0.03 -4.41
CA LEU A 169 6.59 -0.74 -3.14
C LEU A 169 7.94 -1.42 -2.99
N THR A 170 8.67 -1.12 -1.92
CA THR A 170 9.99 -1.70 -1.69
C THR A 170 10.14 -2.22 -0.28
N ALA A 171 10.94 -3.26 -0.12
CA ALA A 171 11.40 -3.73 1.18
C ALA A 171 12.83 -4.25 1.02
N ILE A 172 13.63 -4.12 2.06
CA ILE A 172 14.88 -4.84 2.16
C ILE A 172 14.54 -6.27 2.59
N VAL A 173 15.13 -7.25 1.92
CA VAL A 173 14.92 -8.67 2.19
C VAL A 173 16.22 -9.25 2.71
N GLU A 174 16.19 -9.74 3.94
CA GLU A 174 17.25 -10.56 4.53
C GLU A 174 16.97 -12.03 4.21
N MET A 175 17.99 -12.75 3.76
CA MET A 175 17.93 -14.19 3.57
C MET A 175 19.23 -14.86 4.00
N PRO A 176 19.22 -16.16 4.36
CA PRO A 176 20.44 -16.93 4.60
C PRO A 176 21.32 -17.04 3.34
N ARG A 177 22.65 -17.03 3.51
CA ARG A 177 23.62 -17.00 2.39
C ARG A 177 23.49 -18.13 1.35
N ASP A 178 22.99 -19.30 1.75
CA ASP A 178 22.93 -20.51 0.92
C ASP A 178 21.50 -20.93 0.56
N THR A 179 20.52 -20.04 0.73
CA THR A 179 19.11 -20.33 0.45
C THR A 179 18.59 -19.45 -0.67
N ILE A 180 17.90 -20.08 -1.62
CA ILE A 180 17.06 -19.37 -2.59
C ILE A 180 15.72 -19.11 -1.93
N GLY A 181 15.35 -17.84 -1.78
CA GLY A 181 14.05 -17.46 -1.26
C GLY A 181 12.96 -17.45 -2.33
N ASP A 182 11.70 -17.61 -1.91
CA ASP A 182 10.51 -17.36 -2.72
C ASP A 182 9.58 -16.41 -1.97
N VAL A 183 9.05 -15.41 -2.67
CA VAL A 183 8.09 -14.46 -2.13
C VAL A 183 6.80 -14.54 -2.92
N ARG A 184 5.71 -14.80 -2.22
CA ARG A 184 4.36 -14.77 -2.77
C ARG A 184 3.72 -13.40 -2.57
N LEU A 185 3.22 -12.83 -3.66
CA LEU A 185 2.48 -11.59 -3.69
C LEU A 185 0.97 -11.83 -3.70
N SER A 186 0.24 -11.03 -2.93
CA SER A 186 -1.21 -10.97 -2.98
C SER A 186 -1.69 -9.55 -2.80
N ALA A 187 -2.89 -9.24 -3.30
CA ALA A 187 -3.46 -7.91 -3.12
C ALA A 187 -4.98 -7.96 -2.95
N ALA A 188 -5.51 -6.90 -2.37
CA ALA A 188 -6.92 -6.63 -2.23
C ALA A 188 -7.18 -5.15 -2.50
N ALA A 189 -8.38 -4.83 -2.99
CA ALA A 189 -8.78 -3.46 -3.23
C ALA A 189 -10.23 -3.26 -2.78
N ALA A 190 -10.62 -2.01 -2.55
CA ALA A 190 -12.00 -1.64 -2.36
C ALA A 190 -12.34 -0.47 -3.29
N VAL A 191 -13.47 -0.57 -3.98
CA VAL A 191 -13.93 0.42 -4.97
C VAL A 191 -15.28 0.95 -4.53
N ASN A 192 -15.45 2.27 -4.51
CA ASN A 192 -16.75 2.88 -4.30
C ASN A 192 -17.53 2.92 -5.61
N LYS A 193 -18.57 2.09 -5.73
CA LYS A 193 -19.45 2.01 -6.89
C LYS A 193 -20.64 2.95 -6.71
N ARG A 194 -20.94 3.76 -7.73
CA ARG A 194 -21.98 4.81 -7.68
C ARG A 194 -23.33 4.36 -7.13
N ARG A 195 -23.77 3.13 -7.46
CA ARG A 195 -25.09 2.60 -7.08
C ARG A 195 -25.07 1.59 -5.94
N VAL A 196 -23.91 1.00 -5.65
CA VAL A 196 -23.80 -0.18 -4.77
C VAL A 196 -22.99 0.14 -3.49
N GLY A 197 -22.36 1.31 -3.44
CA GLY A 197 -21.47 1.68 -2.35
C GLY A 197 -20.11 0.99 -2.50
N VAL A 198 -19.43 0.78 -1.37
CA VAL A 198 -18.08 0.21 -1.36
C VAL A 198 -18.12 -1.31 -1.52
N ILE A 199 -17.47 -1.84 -2.55
CA ILE A 199 -17.29 -3.27 -2.77
C ILE A 199 -15.82 -3.62 -2.55
N GLY A 200 -15.56 -4.67 -1.77
CA GLY A 200 -14.23 -5.22 -1.55
C GLY A 200 -13.90 -6.32 -2.57
N TYR A 201 -12.66 -6.33 -3.05
CA TYR A 201 -12.14 -7.25 -4.06
C TYR A 201 -10.85 -7.91 -3.60
N THR A 202 -10.63 -9.14 -4.07
CA THR A 202 -9.34 -9.82 -4.05
C THR A 202 -8.71 -9.69 -5.43
N ALA A 203 -7.45 -9.29 -5.50
CA ALA A 203 -6.72 -9.20 -6.75
C ALA A 203 -6.21 -10.59 -7.17
N ARG A 204 -6.36 -10.91 -8.45
CA ARG A 204 -5.82 -12.12 -9.09
C ARG A 204 -4.70 -11.70 -10.06
N PRO A 205 -3.48 -11.48 -9.55
CA PRO A 205 -2.34 -11.21 -10.42
C PRO A 205 -2.00 -12.43 -11.27
N ALA A 206 -1.39 -12.20 -12.43
CA ALA A 206 -0.83 -13.27 -13.25
C ALA A 206 0.29 -14.02 -12.50
N PRO A 207 0.56 -15.30 -12.83
CA PRO A 207 1.53 -16.12 -12.09
C PRO A 207 2.95 -15.52 -12.00
N ASP A 208 3.39 -14.82 -13.05
CA ASP A 208 4.68 -14.15 -13.14
C ASP A 208 4.80 -12.90 -12.26
N VAL A 209 3.67 -12.35 -11.80
CA VAL A 209 3.59 -11.30 -10.78
C VAL A 209 3.38 -11.90 -9.39
N GLN A 210 2.71 -13.05 -9.29
CA GLN A 210 2.33 -13.64 -8.01
C GLN A 210 3.51 -14.21 -7.22
N SER A 211 4.61 -14.56 -7.89
CA SER A 211 5.81 -15.10 -7.25
C SER A 211 7.06 -14.35 -7.68
N LEU A 212 7.93 -14.05 -6.72
CA LEU A 212 9.26 -13.51 -6.94
C LEU A 212 10.28 -14.48 -6.34
N ARG A 213 11.14 -15.02 -7.21
CA ARG A 213 12.29 -15.79 -6.76
C ARG A 213 13.40 -14.85 -6.34
N LEU A 214 13.90 -15.06 -5.13
CA LEU A 214 15.03 -14.34 -4.58
C LEU A 214 16.32 -15.13 -4.90
N PRO A 215 17.38 -14.45 -5.37
CA PRO A 215 18.63 -15.09 -5.79
C PRO A 215 19.46 -15.61 -4.62
#